data_AF-A0A5J4PWK5-F1
#
_entry.id   AF-A0A5J4PWK5-F1
#
_cell.length_a   1.000
_cell.length_b   1.000
_cell.length_c   1.000
_cell.angle_alpha   90.00
_cell.angle_beta   90.00
_cell.angle_gamma   90.00
#
_symmetry.space_group_name_H-M   'P 1'
#
loop_
_entity.id
_entity.type
_entity.pdbx_description
1 polymer ?
#
loop_
_entity_poly.entity_id
_entity_poly.type
_entity_poly.pdbx_seq_one_letter_code
_entity_poly.pdbx_strand_id
1 'polypeptide(L)'
;FFETNKEWLQPYAAYSYLRDTYYTANFRDWTKYSIYVAEEIEANIVITNPPFSLFREYVAQLMEYDKKFLIIGHQNAITYKGIFGFIKDNKLWLGYGFNGNAAHFINKHYEDYATAGNHKEGMIRVSGITWFTNLEVKKRYEDLILFRKYYGNEKDYPKYDNYDGINIDKTKDIPVDYEGVMGVPITFLDKYNPEQFEILGCNRGVDQDPNGIYGRGSFLNGKETFKRLFIQRIK
;
A
#
# COMPACT_ATOMS: atom_id res chain seq x y z
N PHE A 1 10.45 16.22 -2.32
CA PHE A 1 9.29 16.18 -3.23
C PHE A 1 8.12 16.97 -2.65
N PHE A 2 7.53 16.56 -1.52
CA PHE A 2 6.37 17.27 -0.94
C PHE A 2 6.62 18.76 -0.70
N GLU A 3 7.65 19.14 0.07
CA GLU A 3 7.95 20.57 0.37
C GLU A 3 8.05 21.45 -0.87
N THR A 4 8.68 20.94 -1.94
CA THR A 4 8.87 21.68 -3.20
C THR A 4 7.58 21.80 -4.03
N ASN A 5 6.61 20.93 -3.79
CA ASN A 5 5.35 20.87 -4.54
C ASN A 5 4.14 21.25 -3.68
N LYS A 6 4.36 21.61 -2.40
CA LYS A 6 3.31 21.80 -1.39
C LYS A 6 2.23 22.76 -1.88
N GLU A 7 2.64 23.87 -2.49
CA GLU A 7 1.76 24.93 -3.00
C GLU A 7 0.65 24.42 -3.93
N TRP A 8 0.93 23.47 -4.82
CA TRP A 8 -0.07 22.91 -5.73
C TRP A 8 -0.58 21.53 -5.30
N LEU A 9 0.28 20.72 -4.70
CA LEU A 9 -0.02 19.33 -4.35
C LEU A 9 -1.07 19.25 -3.24
N GLN A 10 -1.01 20.15 -2.26
CA GLN A 10 -1.93 20.13 -1.14
C GLN A 10 -3.34 20.60 -1.51
N PRO A 11 -3.54 21.74 -2.20
CA PRO A 11 -4.85 22.08 -2.75
C PRO A 11 -5.40 21.00 -3.69
N TYR A 12 -4.55 20.38 -4.52
CA TYR A 12 -4.97 19.36 -5.47
C TYR A 12 -5.41 18.04 -4.79
N ALA A 13 -4.67 17.61 -3.77
CA ALA A 13 -5.03 16.43 -3.00
C ALA A 13 -6.30 16.66 -2.18
N ALA A 14 -6.46 17.86 -1.59
CA ALA A 14 -7.69 18.25 -0.91
C ALA A 14 -8.89 18.29 -1.86
N TYR A 15 -8.71 18.90 -3.04
CA TYR A 15 -9.70 18.88 -4.12
C TYR A 15 -10.06 17.45 -4.53
N SER A 16 -9.08 16.56 -4.71
CA SER A 16 -9.31 15.17 -5.10
C SER A 16 -10.09 14.41 -4.03
N TYR A 17 -9.72 14.57 -2.76
CA TYR A 17 -10.44 13.99 -1.63
C TYR A 17 -11.88 14.49 -1.55
N LEU A 18 -12.10 15.80 -1.63
CA LEU A 18 -13.43 16.40 -1.56
C LEU A 18 -14.27 16.01 -2.79
N ARG A 19 -13.69 15.99 -3.98
CA ARG A 19 -14.36 15.51 -5.20
C ARG A 19 -14.87 14.08 -5.02
N ASP A 20 -14.03 13.20 -4.49
CA ASP A 20 -14.38 11.79 -4.33
C ASP A 20 -15.36 11.58 -3.16
N THR A 21 -15.26 12.40 -2.10
CA THR A 21 -16.21 12.40 -0.96
C THR A 21 -17.61 12.87 -1.35
N TYR A 22 -17.69 13.93 -2.18
CA TYR A 22 -18.96 14.51 -2.61
C TYR A 22 -19.46 13.94 -3.96
N TYR A 23 -18.71 13.00 -4.55
CA TYR A 23 -19.00 12.39 -5.87
C TYR A 23 -19.21 13.41 -7.01
N THR A 24 -18.62 14.60 -6.91
CA THR A 24 -18.75 15.68 -7.89
C THR A 24 -17.52 16.56 -7.92
N ALA A 25 -17.11 16.99 -9.12
CA ALA A 25 -16.06 17.98 -9.33
C ALA A 25 -16.56 19.43 -9.16
N ASN A 26 -17.89 19.63 -9.09
CA ASN A 26 -18.46 20.94 -8.85
C ASN A 26 -18.32 21.32 -7.38
N PHE A 27 -17.23 22.03 -7.06
CA PHE A 27 -16.90 22.39 -5.67
C PHE A 27 -17.97 23.27 -4.99
N ARG A 28 -18.87 23.91 -5.74
CA ARG A 28 -20.03 24.63 -5.17
C ARG A 28 -20.97 23.72 -4.40
N ASP A 29 -20.98 22.43 -4.71
CA ASP A 29 -21.83 21.44 -4.06
C ASP A 29 -21.17 20.88 -2.77
N TRP A 30 -19.94 21.30 -2.45
CA TRP A 30 -19.18 20.81 -1.29
C TRP A 30 -19.50 21.53 0.02
N THR A 31 -20.60 22.29 0.08
CA THR A 31 -21.09 23.00 1.27
C THR A 31 -20.02 23.93 1.87
N LYS A 32 -19.57 23.69 3.11
CA LYS A 32 -18.53 24.50 3.76
C LYS A 32 -17.17 24.45 3.04
N TYR A 33 -16.91 23.42 2.25
CA TYR A 33 -15.66 23.27 1.49
C TYR A 33 -15.73 23.86 0.07
N SER A 34 -16.79 24.60 -0.28
CA SER A 34 -16.87 25.29 -1.57
C SER A 34 -15.88 26.45 -1.71
N ILE A 35 -15.26 26.87 -0.61
CA ILE A 35 -14.18 27.85 -0.57
C ILE A 35 -12.97 27.13 0.01
N TYR A 36 -11.85 27.18 -0.71
CA TYR A 36 -10.60 26.62 -0.21
C TYR A 36 -10.05 27.49 0.91
N VAL A 37 -10.05 26.96 2.13
CA VAL A 37 -9.40 27.56 3.30
C VAL A 37 -8.21 26.68 3.67
N ALA A 38 -6.99 27.17 3.38
CA ALA A 38 -5.78 26.38 3.51
C ALA A 38 -5.63 25.76 4.91
N GLU A 39 -5.85 26.55 5.96
CA GLU A 39 -5.73 26.13 7.37
C GLU A 39 -6.69 25.00 7.73
N GLU A 40 -7.94 25.04 7.27
CA GLU A 40 -8.91 23.97 7.50
C GLU A 40 -8.52 22.69 6.76
N ILE A 41 -7.98 22.82 5.55
CA ILE A 41 -7.50 21.68 4.78
C ILE A 41 -6.26 21.05 5.43
N GLU A 42 -5.28 21.86 5.87
CA GLU A 42 -4.10 21.35 6.60
C GLU A 42 -4.51 20.67 7.91
N ALA A 43 -5.54 21.18 8.59
CA ALA A 43 -6.06 20.60 9.83
C ALA A 43 -6.77 19.26 9.63
N ASN A 44 -7.37 19.03 8.46
CA ASN A 44 -8.16 17.84 8.15
C ASN A 44 -7.37 16.74 7.39
N ILE A 45 -6.45 17.13 6.50
CA ILE A 45 -5.70 16.21 5.63
C ILE A 45 -4.19 16.47 5.77
N VAL A 46 -3.47 15.46 6.24
CA VAL A 46 -2.01 15.50 6.36
C VAL A 46 -1.37 14.96 5.09
N ILE A 47 -0.60 15.80 4.41
CA ILE A 47 0.17 15.38 3.24
C ILE A 47 1.63 15.68 3.53
N THR A 48 2.50 14.67 3.54
CA THR A 48 3.91 14.91 3.89
C THR A 48 4.83 13.75 3.50
N ASN A 49 6.14 13.96 3.69
CA ASN A 49 7.17 12.94 3.61
C ASN A 49 7.79 12.77 5.01
N PRO A 50 7.19 11.95 5.89
CA PRO A 50 7.70 11.78 7.24
C PRO A 50 9.08 11.10 7.24
N PRO A 51 9.91 11.34 8.27
CA PRO A 51 11.16 10.59 8.43
C PRO A 51 10.88 9.09 8.46
N PHE A 52 11.55 8.32 7.61
CA PHE A 52 11.28 6.88 7.48
C PHE A 52 11.56 6.09 8.78
N SER A 53 12.48 6.58 9.61
CA SER A 53 12.78 6.03 10.94
C SER A 53 11.64 6.16 11.93
N LEU A 54 10.76 7.15 11.75
CA LEU A 54 9.62 7.45 12.63
C LEU A 54 8.27 7.11 11.96
N PHE A 55 8.29 6.38 10.85
CA PHE A 55 7.09 6.14 10.04
C PHE A 55 5.97 5.44 10.82
N ARG A 56 6.33 4.49 11.71
CA ARG A 56 5.35 3.73 12.51
C ARG A 56 4.66 4.62 13.53
N GLU A 57 5.46 5.36 14.29
CA GLU A 57 5.02 6.28 15.33
C GLU A 57 4.16 7.38 14.72
N TYR A 58 4.58 7.89 13.56
CA TYR A 58 3.83 8.93 12.84
C TYR A 58 2.47 8.42 12.35
N VAL A 59 2.42 7.25 11.70
CA VAL A 59 1.14 6.65 11.28
C VAL A 59 0.24 6.35 12.48
N ALA A 60 0.80 5.87 13.59
CA ALA A 60 0.02 5.62 14.80
C ALA A 60 -0.66 6.90 15.32
N GLN A 61 0.05 8.04 15.34
CA GLN A 61 -0.55 9.34 15.68
C GLN A 61 -1.63 9.75 14.69
N LEU A 62 -1.39 9.62 13.38
CA LEU A 62 -2.41 9.95 12.38
C LEU A 62 -3.70 9.14 12.56
N MET A 63 -3.57 7.86 12.93
CA MET A 63 -4.72 7.00 13.24
C MET A 63 -5.39 7.37 14.57
N GLU A 64 -4.62 7.69 15.61
CA GLU A 64 -5.13 8.10 16.93
C GLU A 64 -5.98 9.37 16.86
N TYR A 65 -5.55 10.34 16.04
CA TYR A 65 -6.25 11.62 15.84
C TYR A 65 -7.25 11.60 14.65
N ASP A 66 -7.58 10.41 14.12
CA ASP A 66 -8.50 10.20 12.99
C ASP A 66 -8.22 11.13 11.79
N LYS A 67 -6.94 11.31 11.47
CA LYS A 67 -6.52 12.17 10.36
C LYS A 67 -6.68 11.45 9.03
N LYS A 68 -7.14 12.20 8.03
CA LYS A 68 -6.99 11.80 6.64
C LYS A 68 -5.58 12.13 6.18
N PHE A 69 -4.94 11.27 5.40
CA PHE A 69 -3.53 11.51 5.03
C PHE A 69 -3.11 10.91 3.69
N LEU A 70 -2.07 11.51 3.12
CA LEU A 70 -1.33 11.02 1.96
C LEU A 70 0.17 11.24 2.23
N ILE A 71 0.89 10.18 2.62
CA ILE A 71 2.27 10.26 3.08
C ILE A 71 3.22 9.39 2.26
N ILE A 72 4.45 9.85 2.06
CA ILE A 72 5.48 9.05 1.41
C ILE A 72 6.08 8.08 2.42
N GLY A 73 6.23 6.82 2.04
CA GLY A 73 6.92 5.82 2.83
C GLY A 73 7.71 4.85 1.96
N HIS A 74 8.63 4.13 2.59
CA HIS A 74 9.31 3.02 1.94
C HIS A 74 8.41 1.77 1.95
N GLN A 75 8.39 0.99 0.87
CA GLN A 75 7.54 -0.21 0.69
C GLN A 75 7.73 -1.24 1.80
N ASN A 76 8.93 -1.35 2.36
CA ASN A 76 9.20 -2.22 3.52
C ASN A 76 8.27 -1.92 4.72
N ALA A 77 7.77 -0.68 4.84
CA ALA A 77 6.89 -0.27 5.92
C ALA A 77 5.55 -1.02 5.93
N ILE A 78 5.11 -1.58 4.79
CA ILE A 78 3.89 -2.39 4.66
C ILE A 78 3.77 -3.44 5.76
N THR A 79 4.89 -3.96 6.24
CA THR A 79 4.92 -5.05 7.21
C THR A 79 5.61 -4.74 8.51
N TYR A 80 5.78 -3.47 8.77
CA TYR A 80 6.07 -3.02 10.11
C TYR A 80 4.87 -3.33 11.00
N LYS A 81 5.18 -3.68 12.25
CA LYS A 81 4.17 -3.86 13.29
C LYS A 81 3.29 -2.61 13.38
N GLY A 82 1.98 -2.82 13.45
CA GLY A 82 0.97 -1.75 13.43
C GLY A 82 0.55 -1.37 12.01
N ILE A 83 1.49 -1.15 11.09
CA ILE A 83 1.16 -0.77 9.70
C ILE A 83 0.39 -1.88 8.99
N PHE A 84 0.89 -3.13 9.05
CA PHE A 84 0.19 -4.25 8.40
C PHE A 84 -1.21 -4.48 8.98
N GLY A 85 -1.38 -4.28 10.29
CA GLY A 85 -2.68 -4.34 10.95
C GLY A 85 -3.66 -3.34 10.33
N PHE A 86 -3.26 -2.08 10.17
CA PHE A 86 -4.09 -1.08 9.50
C PHE A 86 -4.40 -1.43 8.02
N ILE A 87 -3.47 -2.08 7.31
CA ILE A 87 -3.72 -2.55 5.94
C ILE A 87 -4.77 -3.66 5.91
N LYS A 88 -4.57 -4.68 6.74
CA LYS A 88 -5.47 -5.83 6.86
C LYS A 88 -6.88 -5.39 7.28
N ASP A 89 -6.97 -4.43 8.19
CA ASP A 89 -8.24 -3.87 8.66
C ASP A 89 -8.85 -2.82 7.71
N ASN A 90 -8.29 -2.65 6.51
CA ASN A 90 -8.74 -1.69 5.49
C ASN A 90 -8.78 -0.22 5.99
N LYS A 91 -7.88 0.16 6.91
CA LYS A 91 -7.72 1.52 7.44
C LYS A 91 -6.58 2.30 6.79
N LEU A 92 -5.68 1.62 6.09
CA LEU A 92 -4.51 2.20 5.40
C LEU A 92 -4.21 1.39 4.14
N TRP A 93 -3.88 2.04 3.04
CA TRP A 93 -3.53 1.39 1.78
C TRP A 93 -2.45 2.14 1.01
N LEU A 94 -1.97 1.52 -0.07
CA LEU A 94 -1.04 2.15 -0.99
C LEU A 94 -1.80 3.08 -1.94
N GLY A 95 -1.27 4.28 -2.14
CA GLY A 95 -1.75 5.23 -3.14
C GLY A 95 -1.21 4.92 -4.55
N TYR A 96 -1.28 5.91 -5.43
CA TYR A 96 -0.68 5.85 -6.75
C TYR A 96 0.85 5.88 -6.63
N GLY A 97 1.52 4.75 -6.85
CA GLY A 97 2.98 4.65 -6.73
C GLY A 97 3.76 5.54 -7.70
N PHE A 98 5.05 5.70 -7.44
CA PHE A 98 5.95 6.42 -8.34
C PHE A 98 6.43 5.50 -9.49
N ASN A 99 6.79 6.08 -10.63
CA ASN A 99 7.40 5.33 -11.72
C ASN A 99 8.65 4.58 -11.24
N GLY A 100 8.64 3.25 -11.37
CA GLY A 100 9.70 2.38 -10.87
C GLY A 100 9.86 2.37 -9.34
N ASN A 101 8.83 2.77 -8.60
CA ASN A 101 8.86 2.95 -7.14
C ASN A 101 10.02 3.84 -6.68
N ALA A 102 10.33 4.89 -7.45
CA ALA A 102 11.42 5.79 -7.13
C ALA A 102 11.03 7.25 -7.40
N ALA A 103 11.55 8.15 -6.57
CA ALA A 103 11.49 9.58 -6.81
C ALA A 103 12.79 10.26 -6.41
N HIS A 104 12.93 11.49 -6.88
CA HIS A 104 14.06 12.35 -6.60
C HIS A 104 13.69 13.37 -5.53
N PHE A 105 14.57 13.53 -4.56
CA PHE A 105 14.44 14.49 -3.47
C PHE A 105 15.60 15.47 -3.53
N ILE A 106 15.33 16.75 -3.30
CA ILE A 106 16.38 17.76 -3.25
C ILE A 106 17.38 17.35 -2.18
N ASN A 107 18.66 17.38 -2.55
CA ASN A 107 19.75 17.06 -1.67
C ASN A 107 20.76 18.20 -1.72
N LYS A 108 20.71 19.07 -0.69
CA LYS A 108 21.66 20.18 -0.52
C LYS A 108 22.81 19.84 0.42
N HIS A 109 22.79 18.67 1.07
CA HIS A 109 23.59 18.40 2.26
C HIS A 109 24.42 17.11 2.18
N TYR A 110 24.13 16.22 1.25
CA TYR A 110 24.78 14.91 1.15
C TYR A 110 25.32 14.68 -0.27
N GLU A 111 26.46 14.01 -0.39
CA GLU A 111 26.92 13.49 -1.67
C GLU A 111 26.04 12.31 -2.11
N ASP A 112 25.72 12.24 -3.40
CA ASP A 112 24.92 11.14 -3.97
C ASP A 112 25.81 9.91 -4.23
N TYR A 113 25.73 8.93 -3.33
CA TYR A 113 26.42 7.63 -3.48
C TYR A 113 25.55 6.56 -4.15
N ALA A 114 24.37 6.92 -4.70
CA ALA A 114 23.48 5.93 -5.29
C ALA A 114 24.12 5.26 -6.51
N THR A 115 24.03 3.94 -6.60
CA THR A 115 24.56 3.18 -7.75
C THR A 115 23.63 3.25 -8.98
N ALA A 116 22.41 3.74 -8.81
CA ALA A 116 21.38 3.74 -9.85
C ALA A 116 21.55 4.95 -10.79
N GLY A 117 21.88 4.71 -12.07
CA GLY A 117 22.27 5.74 -13.04
C GLY A 117 21.23 6.80 -13.46
N ASN A 118 20.08 6.90 -12.79
CA ASN A 118 19.08 7.95 -13.04
C ASN A 118 19.25 9.09 -12.02
N HIS A 119 20.37 9.79 -12.11
CA HIS A 119 20.70 10.94 -11.25
C HIS A 119 20.09 12.24 -11.80
N LYS A 120 19.78 13.16 -10.90
CA LYS A 120 19.40 14.54 -11.25
C LYS A 120 20.27 15.48 -10.43
N GLU A 121 20.82 16.50 -11.07
CA GLU A 121 21.70 17.46 -10.40
C GLU A 121 21.02 18.08 -9.16
N GLY A 122 21.73 18.11 -8.03
CA GLY A 122 21.22 18.62 -6.75
C GLY A 122 20.12 17.77 -6.11
N MET A 123 19.90 16.53 -6.56
CA MET A 123 18.89 15.63 -6.02
C MET A 123 19.44 14.23 -5.76
N ILE A 124 18.86 13.54 -4.77
CA ILE A 124 19.08 12.12 -4.50
C ILE A 124 17.88 11.29 -5.00
N ARG A 125 18.17 10.17 -5.68
CA ARG A 125 17.14 9.20 -6.07
C ARG A 125 16.92 8.20 -4.93
N VAL A 126 15.68 8.09 -4.46
CA VAL A 126 15.30 7.09 -3.44
C VAL A 126 14.45 6.01 -4.08
N SER A 127 14.89 4.75 -3.98
CA SER A 127 14.16 3.56 -4.44
C SER A 127 13.17 3.06 -3.38
N GLY A 128 12.23 2.24 -3.81
CA GLY A 128 11.31 1.52 -2.93
C GLY A 128 10.33 2.44 -2.22
N ILE A 129 10.06 3.63 -2.76
CA ILE A 129 9.10 4.57 -2.18
C ILE A 129 7.73 4.45 -2.84
N THR A 130 6.70 4.70 -2.06
CA THR A 130 5.31 4.78 -2.53
C THR A 130 4.51 5.69 -1.62
N TRP A 131 3.30 6.02 -2.04
CA TRP A 131 2.33 6.72 -1.20
C TRP A 131 1.58 5.73 -0.31
N PHE A 132 1.36 6.12 0.94
CA PHE A 132 0.46 5.49 1.89
C PHE A 132 -0.66 6.46 2.22
N THR A 133 -1.89 5.97 2.30
CA THR A 133 -3.06 6.82 2.47
C THR A 133 -4.23 6.07 3.11
N ASN A 134 -5.18 6.83 3.64
CA ASN A 134 -6.53 6.36 4.01
C ASN A 134 -7.63 7.19 3.30
N LEU A 135 -7.24 7.85 2.19
CA LEU A 135 -8.14 8.57 1.28
C LEU A 135 -8.61 7.60 0.20
N GLU A 136 -9.91 7.59 -0.07
CA GLU A 136 -10.46 6.72 -1.11
C GLU A 136 -9.91 7.08 -2.48
N VAL A 137 -9.53 6.06 -3.25
CA VAL A 137 -8.98 6.22 -4.61
C VAL A 137 -9.56 5.17 -5.52
N LYS A 138 -9.92 5.56 -6.75
CA LYS A 138 -10.53 4.64 -7.73
C LYS A 138 -9.70 3.36 -7.96
N LYS A 139 -8.37 3.50 -7.98
CA LYS A 139 -7.43 2.37 -8.11
C LYS A 139 -7.69 1.24 -7.11
N ARG A 140 -8.15 1.56 -5.90
CA ARG A 140 -8.42 0.59 -4.85
C ARG A 140 -9.54 -0.38 -5.21
N TYR A 141 -10.44 0.02 -6.10
CA TYR A 141 -11.60 -0.76 -6.51
C TYR A 141 -11.48 -1.27 -7.95
N GLU A 142 -10.26 -1.20 -8.52
CA GLU A 142 -10.00 -1.77 -9.84
C GLU A 142 -9.85 -3.29 -9.72
N ASP A 143 -10.71 -4.01 -10.44
CA ASP A 143 -10.64 -5.46 -10.49
C ASP A 143 -9.34 -5.95 -11.14
N LEU A 144 -8.66 -6.86 -10.45
CA LEU A 144 -7.57 -7.60 -11.05
C LEU A 144 -8.15 -8.62 -12.04
N ILE A 145 -7.80 -8.47 -13.32
CA ILE A 145 -8.21 -9.42 -14.36
C ILE A 145 -7.49 -10.76 -14.14
N LEU A 146 -8.25 -11.80 -13.81
CA LEU A 146 -7.77 -13.16 -13.63
C LEU A 146 -8.08 -14.00 -14.87
N PHE A 147 -7.09 -14.76 -15.35
CA PHE A 147 -7.23 -15.59 -16.54
C PHE A 147 -6.52 -16.94 -16.44
N ARG A 148 -5.77 -17.18 -15.36
CA ARG A 148 -5.16 -18.48 -15.10
C ARG A 148 -6.18 -19.44 -14.49
N LYS A 149 -5.93 -20.74 -14.66
CA LYS A 149 -6.72 -21.82 -14.07
C LYS A 149 -5.85 -22.66 -13.15
N TYR A 150 -6.38 -23.03 -12.00
CA TYR A 150 -5.79 -23.98 -11.06
C TYR A 150 -6.09 -25.41 -11.51
N TYR A 151 -7.35 -25.73 -11.79
CA TYR A 151 -7.76 -27.09 -12.13
C TYR A 151 -7.15 -27.52 -13.47
N GLY A 152 -6.42 -28.64 -13.44
CA GLY A 152 -5.62 -29.14 -14.56
C GLY A 152 -4.22 -28.53 -14.68
N ASN A 153 -3.83 -27.61 -13.79
CA ASN A 153 -2.49 -27.01 -13.73
C ASN A 153 -1.93 -27.01 -12.29
N GLU A 154 -2.35 -27.94 -11.44
CA GLU A 154 -2.07 -27.96 -10.00
C GLU A 154 -0.56 -27.96 -9.70
N LYS A 155 0.25 -28.53 -10.60
CA LYS A 155 1.73 -28.54 -10.52
C LYS A 155 2.35 -27.14 -10.49
N ASP A 156 1.67 -26.13 -11.04
CA ASP A 156 2.16 -24.74 -11.11
C ASP A 156 1.81 -23.96 -9.83
N TYR A 157 1.02 -24.56 -8.94
CA TYR A 157 0.51 -23.98 -7.69
C TYR A 157 0.87 -24.87 -6.49
N PRO A 158 2.16 -24.96 -6.13
CA PRO A 158 2.59 -25.86 -5.08
C PRO A 158 1.93 -25.47 -3.75
N LYS A 159 1.47 -26.49 -3.00
CA LYS A 159 0.89 -26.31 -1.66
C LYS A 159 2.01 -26.05 -0.65
N TYR A 160 1.72 -25.22 0.35
CA TYR A 160 2.65 -25.01 1.47
C TYR A 160 2.76 -26.27 2.34
N ASP A 161 3.95 -26.49 2.90
CA ASP A 161 4.20 -27.63 3.79
C ASP A 161 3.48 -27.46 5.15
N ASN A 162 3.28 -26.20 5.57
CA ASN A 162 2.86 -25.82 6.91
C ASN A 162 1.65 -24.87 6.96
N TYR A 163 1.00 -24.65 5.81
CA TYR A 163 -0.23 -23.87 5.69
C TYR A 163 -1.19 -24.57 4.72
N ASP A 164 -2.48 -24.55 5.02
CA ASP A 164 -3.50 -25.01 4.07
C ASP A 164 -3.75 -23.93 3.02
N GLY A 165 -2.91 -23.92 1.98
CA GLY A 165 -3.00 -22.97 0.88
C GLY A 165 -1.94 -23.22 -0.20
N ILE A 166 -2.11 -22.55 -1.34
CA ILE A 166 -1.18 -22.63 -2.47
C ILE A 166 -0.26 -21.43 -2.52
N ASN A 167 0.98 -21.63 -2.98
CA ASN A 167 1.90 -20.55 -3.29
C ASN A 167 1.68 -20.03 -4.71
N ILE A 168 1.65 -18.71 -4.84
CA ILE A 168 1.57 -18.01 -6.11
C ILE A 168 2.77 -17.08 -6.23
N ASP A 169 3.66 -17.37 -7.17
CA ASP A 169 4.91 -16.61 -7.31
C ASP A 169 4.74 -15.21 -7.88
N LYS A 170 3.68 -14.98 -8.67
CA LYS A 170 3.40 -13.70 -9.30
C LYS A 170 1.91 -13.41 -9.23
N THR A 171 1.55 -12.17 -8.88
CA THR A 171 0.16 -11.70 -8.84
C THR A 171 -0.65 -12.00 -10.11
N LYS A 172 -0.02 -11.95 -11.29
CA LYS A 172 -0.69 -12.26 -12.56
C LYS A 172 -1.07 -13.72 -12.73
N ASP A 173 -0.51 -14.60 -11.91
CA ASP A 173 -0.74 -16.03 -11.97
C ASP A 173 -1.84 -16.46 -10.99
N ILE A 174 -2.53 -15.51 -10.32
CA ILE A 174 -3.70 -15.84 -9.49
C ILE A 174 -4.78 -16.54 -10.36
N PRO A 175 -5.19 -17.76 -10.00
CA PRO A 175 -6.20 -18.50 -10.75
C PRO A 175 -7.62 -17.97 -10.49
N VAL A 176 -8.45 -17.99 -11.52
CA VAL A 176 -9.85 -17.53 -11.45
C VAL A 176 -10.79 -18.54 -10.78
N ASP A 177 -10.42 -19.82 -10.81
CA ASP A 177 -11.22 -20.98 -10.41
C ASP A 177 -10.77 -21.61 -9.09
N TYR A 178 -9.95 -20.93 -8.29
CA TYR A 178 -9.53 -21.40 -6.96
C TYR A 178 -10.08 -20.50 -5.86
N GLU A 179 -10.83 -21.09 -4.92
CA GLU A 179 -11.46 -20.38 -3.80
C GLU A 179 -10.69 -20.51 -2.48
N GLY A 180 -9.64 -21.33 -2.42
CA GLY A 180 -8.85 -21.56 -1.21
C GLY A 180 -7.87 -20.41 -0.90
N VAL A 181 -7.10 -20.59 0.18
CA VAL A 181 -6.09 -19.60 0.59
C VAL A 181 -4.91 -19.60 -0.38
N MET A 182 -4.51 -18.40 -0.79
CA MET A 182 -3.42 -18.17 -1.73
C MET A 182 -2.34 -17.30 -1.08
N GLY A 183 -1.10 -17.79 -1.08
CA GLY A 183 0.07 -17.03 -0.68
C GLY A 183 0.66 -16.27 -1.86
N VAL A 184 0.44 -14.96 -1.91
CA VAL A 184 0.86 -14.07 -3.00
C VAL A 184 2.06 -13.20 -2.58
N PRO A 185 2.85 -12.64 -3.52
CA PRO A 185 3.91 -11.70 -3.17
C PRO A 185 3.35 -10.45 -2.50
N ILE A 186 4.12 -9.84 -1.59
CA ILE A 186 3.72 -8.58 -0.93
C ILE A 186 3.37 -7.43 -1.89
N THR A 187 3.98 -7.42 -3.08
CA THR A 187 3.70 -6.44 -4.14
C THR A 187 2.29 -6.54 -4.69
N PHE A 188 1.53 -7.60 -4.37
CA PHE A 188 0.11 -7.72 -4.64
C PHE A 188 -0.71 -6.52 -4.11
N LEU A 189 -0.28 -5.88 -3.00
CA LEU A 189 -0.98 -4.73 -2.43
C LEU A 189 -1.13 -3.54 -3.39
N ASP A 190 -0.28 -3.43 -4.40
CA ASP A 190 -0.42 -2.41 -5.44
C ASP A 190 -1.69 -2.60 -6.28
N LYS A 191 -2.23 -3.82 -6.32
CA LYS A 191 -3.42 -4.25 -7.08
C LYS A 191 -4.52 -4.82 -6.18
N TYR A 192 -4.41 -4.58 -4.87
CA TYR A 192 -5.37 -5.12 -3.91
C TYR A 192 -6.68 -4.36 -4.00
N ASN A 193 -7.73 -5.09 -4.38
CA ASN A 193 -9.12 -4.65 -4.29
C ASN A 193 -9.80 -5.35 -3.10
N PRO A 194 -10.24 -4.62 -2.05
CA PRO A 194 -10.91 -5.20 -0.88
C PRO A 194 -12.30 -5.77 -1.20
N GLU A 195 -12.87 -5.51 -2.37
CA GLU A 195 -14.12 -6.14 -2.83
C GLU A 195 -13.86 -7.45 -3.59
N GLN A 196 -12.64 -7.65 -4.10
CA GLN A 196 -12.27 -8.86 -4.85
C GLN A 196 -11.55 -9.90 -3.97
N PHE A 197 -10.79 -9.45 -2.98
CA PHE A 197 -10.00 -10.32 -2.11
C PHE A 197 -10.07 -9.88 -0.65
N GLU A 198 -9.98 -10.85 0.24
CA GLU A 198 -9.74 -10.65 1.66
C GLU A 198 -8.27 -10.92 1.99
N ILE A 199 -7.64 -10.08 2.82
CA ILE A 199 -6.32 -10.34 3.39
C ILE A 199 -6.48 -11.06 4.72
N LEU A 200 -6.06 -12.33 4.76
CA LEU A 200 -6.13 -13.16 5.95
C LEU A 200 -4.94 -12.92 6.88
N GLY A 201 -3.76 -12.69 6.31
CA GLY A 201 -2.55 -12.43 7.07
C GLY A 201 -1.28 -12.39 6.22
N CYS A 202 -0.12 -12.54 6.84
CA CYS A 202 1.15 -12.68 6.14
C CYS A 202 2.06 -13.69 6.84
N ASN A 203 3.10 -14.17 6.17
CA ASN A 203 4.03 -15.16 6.73
C ASN A 203 5.14 -14.57 7.64
N ARG A 204 4.91 -13.37 8.21
CA ARG A 204 5.86 -12.67 9.09
C ARG A 204 5.13 -11.92 10.21
N GLY A 205 5.55 -12.10 11.45
CA GLY A 205 5.01 -11.38 12.60
C GLY A 205 3.80 -12.08 13.20
N VAL A 206 4.06 -13.15 13.97
CA VAL A 206 3.06 -13.95 14.69
C VAL A 206 2.23 -13.09 15.64
N ASP A 207 2.83 -12.04 16.20
CA ASP A 207 2.17 -11.07 17.08
C ASP A 207 1.14 -10.17 16.38
N GLN A 208 1.01 -10.28 15.06
CA GLN A 208 0.05 -9.51 14.25
C GLN A 208 -1.18 -10.33 13.86
N ASP A 209 -1.25 -11.61 14.24
CA ASP A 209 -2.44 -12.44 14.09
C ASP A 209 -2.98 -12.90 15.45
N PRO A 210 -4.09 -12.33 15.94
CA PRO A 210 -4.72 -12.73 17.20
C PRO A 210 -5.07 -14.22 17.28
N ASN A 211 -5.30 -14.88 16.14
CA ASN A 211 -5.67 -16.29 16.08
C ASN A 211 -4.45 -17.22 16.01
N GLY A 212 -3.23 -16.69 15.85
CA GLY A 212 -1.99 -17.46 15.74
C GLY A 212 -1.95 -18.41 14.53
N ILE A 213 -2.81 -18.18 13.52
CA ILE A 213 -2.86 -18.98 12.30
C ILE A 213 -1.69 -18.57 11.42
N TYR A 214 -1.55 -17.27 11.14
CA TYR A 214 -0.56 -16.63 10.31
C TYR A 214 0.62 -16.05 11.11
N GLY A 215 1.56 -15.42 10.40
CA GLY A 215 2.72 -14.74 10.97
C GLY A 215 3.97 -15.62 11.13
N ARG A 216 3.84 -16.93 11.01
CA ARG A 216 4.97 -17.87 10.93
C ARG A 216 5.51 -17.95 9.50
N GLY A 217 6.80 -18.24 9.35
CA GLY A 217 7.40 -18.49 8.03
C GLY A 217 6.64 -19.59 7.29
N SER A 218 6.44 -19.43 5.98
CA SER A 218 5.79 -20.44 5.14
C SER A 218 6.83 -21.22 4.34
N PHE A 219 6.64 -22.53 4.21
CA PHE A 219 7.64 -23.44 3.65
C PHE A 219 7.11 -24.15 2.40
N LEU A 220 8.00 -24.35 1.43
CA LEU A 220 7.78 -25.18 0.26
C LEU A 220 8.96 -26.15 0.12
N ASN A 221 8.67 -27.45 0.11
CA ASN A 221 9.70 -28.49 -0.02
C ASN A 221 10.82 -28.32 1.03
N GLY A 222 10.45 -27.99 2.26
CA GLY A 222 11.36 -27.78 3.38
C GLY A 222 12.14 -26.46 3.37
N LYS A 223 11.90 -25.57 2.39
CA LYS A 223 12.58 -24.25 2.30
C LYS A 223 11.62 -23.13 2.65
N GLU A 224 12.06 -22.23 3.52
CA GLU A 224 11.28 -21.03 3.85
C GLU A 224 11.14 -20.15 2.60
N THR A 225 9.93 -19.69 2.36
CA THR A 225 9.61 -18.80 1.25
C THR A 225 9.90 -17.34 1.61
N PHE A 226 10.04 -16.51 0.57
CA PHE A 226 10.04 -15.06 0.74
C PHE A 226 8.73 -14.57 1.35
N LYS A 227 8.66 -13.27 1.61
CA LYS A 227 7.49 -12.66 2.22
C LYS A 227 6.21 -12.85 1.39
N ARG A 228 5.19 -13.44 1.99
CA ARG A 228 3.89 -13.72 1.39
C ARG A 228 2.75 -13.06 2.16
N LEU A 229 1.75 -12.60 1.42
CA LEU A 229 0.42 -12.26 1.93
C LEU A 229 -0.49 -13.45 1.66
N PHE A 230 -1.26 -13.86 2.66
CA PHE A 230 -2.29 -14.87 2.49
C PHE A 230 -3.61 -14.17 2.21
N ILE A 231 -4.17 -14.47 1.05
CA ILE A 231 -5.42 -13.87 0.58
C ILE A 231 -6.43 -14.96 0.19
N GLN A 232 -7.69 -14.58 0.13
CA GLN A 232 -8.77 -15.41 -0.38
C GLN A 232 -9.71 -14.56 -1.25
N ARG A 233 -10.37 -15.16 -2.24
CA ARG A 233 -11.38 -14.42 -3.03
C ARG A 233 -12.65 -14.23 -2.20
N ILE A 234 -13.23 -13.04 -2.30
CA ILE A 234 -14.56 -12.76 -1.71
C ILE A 234 -15.61 -13.33 -2.67
N LYS A 235 -16.64 -13.97 -2.11
CA LYS A 235 -17.77 -14.55 -2.85
C LYS A 235 -18.87 -13.54 -3.11
#